data_AF-A0A9X8YP08-F1
#
_entry.id   AF-A0A9X8YP08-F1
#
_cell.length_a   1.000
_cell.length_b   1.000
_cell.length_c   1.000
_cell.angle_alpha   90.00
_cell.angle_beta   90.00
_cell.angle_gamma   90.00
#
_symmetry.space_group_name_H-M   'P 1'
#
loop_
_entity.id
_entity.type
_entity.pdbx_description
1 polymer ?
#
loop_
_entity_poly.entity_id
_entity_poly.type
_entity_poly.pdbx_seq_one_letter_code
_entity_poly.pdbx_strand_id
1 'polypeptide(L)' 'FDRQLAGTGLKRLFLHAAALRFEHPATGETMRIEAPMDEELRHCLQVLRRQAAK' A
#
# COMPACT_ATOMS: atom_id res chain seq x y z
N PHE A 1 -14.67 -5.45 6.29
CA PHE A 1 -13.55 -4.75 5.63
C PHE A 1 -14.05 -4.03 4.36
N ASP A 2 -14.62 -4.74 3.38
CA ASP A 2 -15.14 -4.11 2.15
C ASP A 2 -16.16 -3.00 2.39
N ARG A 3 -17.06 -3.19 3.37
CA ARG A 3 -18.03 -2.15 3.78
C ARG A 3 -17.37 -0.85 4.26
N GLN A 4 -16.20 -0.93 4.89
CA GLN A 4 -15.44 0.26 5.32
C GLN A 4 -14.76 0.94 4.15
N LEU A 5 -14.31 0.17 3.15
CA LEU A 5 -13.65 0.69 1.95
C LEU A 5 -14.64 1.29 0.94
N ALA A 6 -15.90 0.86 0.92
CA ALA A 6 -16.92 1.31 -0.03
C ALA A 6 -17.08 2.85 -0.06
N GLY A 7 -16.92 3.52 1.08
CA GLY A 7 -17.02 4.98 1.20
C GLY A 7 -15.76 5.76 0.78
N THR A 8 -14.71 5.08 0.33
CA THR A 8 -13.40 5.68 0.05
C THR A 8 -13.14 5.94 -1.44
N GLY A 9 -13.99 5.41 -2.33
CA GLY A 9 -13.81 5.52 -3.78
C GLY A 9 -12.80 4.53 -4.40
N LEU A 10 -12.24 3.60 -3.62
CA LEU A 10 -11.31 2.58 -4.10
C LEU A 10 -12.02 1.57 -5.03
N LYS A 11 -11.44 1.31 -6.21
CA LYS A 11 -12.04 0.44 -7.27
C LYS A 11 -11.33 -0.89 -7.48
N ARG A 12 -10.31 -1.19 -6.66
CA ARG A 12 -9.47 -2.40 -6.72
C ARG A 12 -9.22 -2.96 -5.33
N LEU A 13 -8.58 -4.13 -5.27
CA LEU A 13 -8.10 -4.67 -4.00
C LEU A 13 -7.13 -3.70 -3.32
N PHE A 14 -7.33 -3.49 -2.02
CA PHE A 14 -6.35 -2.84 -1.15
C PHE A 14 -5.22 -3.82 -0.85
N LEU A 15 -4.38 -4.07 -1.86
CA LEU A 15 -3.22 -4.97 -1.80
C LEU A 15 -2.06 -4.33 -2.55
N HIS A 16 -0.94 -4.13 -1.86
CA HIS A 16 0.28 -3.51 -2.39
C HIS A 16 1.52 -4.19 -1.82
N ALA A 17 2.41 -4.68 -2.69
CA ALA A 17 3.71 -5.21 -2.29
C ALA A 17 4.67 -4.05 -2.01
N ALA A 18 4.63 -3.53 -0.78
CA ALA A 18 5.35 -2.31 -0.41
C ALA A 18 6.88 -2.43 -0.45
N ALA A 19 7.41 -3.62 -0.17
CA ALA A 19 8.84 -3.86 -0.21
C ALA A 19 9.16 -5.30 -0.60
N LEU A 20 10.30 -5.47 -1.27
CA LEU A 20 10.90 -6.75 -1.58
C LEU A 20 12.33 -6.78 -1.03
N ARG A 21 12.69 -7.87 -0.36
CA ARG A 21 14.06 -8.12 0.11
C ARG A 21 14.53 -9.46 -0.42
N PHE A 22 15.73 -9.49 -0.97
CA PHE A 22 16.36 -10.68 -1.53
C PHE A 22 17.88 -10.49 -1.59
N GLU A 23 18.61 -11.59 -1.78
CA GLU A 23 20.05 -11.55 -2.02
C GLU A 23 20.32 -11.33 -3.52
N HIS A 24 21.19 -10.37 -3.83
CA HIS A 24 21.55 -10.08 -5.21
C HIS A 24 22.34 -11.25 -5.79
N PRO A 25 21.89 -11.86 -6.92
CA PRO A 25 22.44 -13.13 -7.39
C PRO A 25 23.90 -13.06 -7.84
N ALA A 26 24.40 -11.87 -8.19
CA ALA A 26 25.79 -11.69 -8.62
C ALA A 26 26.74 -11.25 -7.50
N THR A 27 26.24 -10.56 -6.47
CA THR A 27 27.10 -9.96 -5.41
C THR A 27 26.90 -10.60 -4.04
N GLY A 28 25.81 -11.35 -3.83
CA GLY A 28 25.44 -11.91 -2.53
C GLY A 28 24.96 -10.85 -1.51
N GLU A 29 24.92 -9.57 -1.90
CA GLU A 29 24.50 -8.51 -1.01
C GLU A 29 22.98 -8.55 -0.79
N THR A 30 22.54 -8.32 0.44
CA THR A 30 21.11 -8.18 0.74
C THR A 30 20.60 -6.85 0.19
N MET A 31 19.70 -6.92 -0.79
CA MET A 31 19.02 -5.77 -1.35
C MET A 31 17.62 -5.61 -0.75
N ARG A 32 17.19 -4.35 -0.62
CA ARG A 32 15.82 -3.98 -0.28
C ARG A 32 15.31 -2.96 -1.29
N ILE A 33 14.21 -3.29 -1.95
CA ILE A 33 13.52 -2.42 -2.90
C ILE A 33 12.16 -2.05 -2.31
N GLU A 34 11.78 -0.79 -2.42
CA GLU A 34 10.49 -0.28 -1.95
C GLU A 34 9.71 0.34 -3.10
N ALA A 35 8.41 0.09 -3.13
CA ALA A 35 7.49 0.68 -4.09
C ALA A 35 6.57 1.66 -3.36
N PRO A 36 6.55 2.96 -3.72
CA PRO A 36 5.63 3.90 -3.11
C PRO A 36 4.19 3.49 -3.45
N MET A 37 3.31 3.66 -2.48
CA MET A 37 1.88 3.42 -2.66
C MET A 37 1.32 4.38 -3.71
N ASP A 38 0.46 3.86 -4.59
CA ASP A 38 -0.21 4.64 -5.64
C ASP A 38 -1.19 5.67 -5.06
N GLU A 39 -1.69 6.56 -5.91
CA GLU A 39 -2.57 7.64 -5.48
C GLU A 39 -3.92 7.14 -4.94
N GLU A 40 -4.50 6.11 -5.54
CA GLU A 40 -5.80 5.55 -5.12
C GLU A 40 -5.74 4.98 -3.71
N LEU A 41 -4.72 4.19 -3.40
CA LEU A 41 -4.52 3.59 -2.08
C LEU A 41 -4.17 4.65 -1.03
N ARG A 42 -3.37 5.67 -1.39
CA ARG A 42 -3.09 6.82 -0.50
C ARG A 42 -4.35 7.61 -0.19
N HIS A 43 -5.18 7.88 -1.19
CA HIS A 43 -6.45 8.58 -1.04
C HIS A 43 -7.39 7.79 -0.12
N CYS A 44 -7.52 6.49 -0.35
CA CYS A 44 -8.32 5.60 0.48
C CYS A 44 -7.93 5.72 1.97
N LEU A 45 -6.63 5.67 2.29
CA LEU A 45 -6.14 5.85 3.66
C LEU A 45 -6.44 7.23 4.23
N GLN A 46 -6.35 8.30 3.42
CA GLN A 46 -6.66 9.66 3.87
C GLN A 46 -8.15 9.79 4.26
N VAL A 47 -9.06 9.22 3.48
CA VAL A 47 -10.50 9.22 3.77
C VAL A 47 -10.78 8.48 5.08
N LEU A 48 -10.23 7.27 5.24
CA LEU A 48 -10.43 6.46 6.45
C LEU A 48 -9.89 7.16 7.70
N ARG A 49 -8.69 7.77 7.62
CA ARG A 49 -8.09 8.51 8.74
C ARG A 49 -8.93 9.72 9.16
N ARG A 50 -9.53 10.43 8.19
CA ARG A 50 -10.44 11.55 8.48
C ARG A 50 -11.75 11.08 9.14
N GLN A 51 -12.27 9.93 8.73
CA GLN A 51 -13.48 9.35 9.33
C GLN A 51 -13.25 8.85 10.75
N ALA A 52 -12.09 8.26 11.04
CA ALA A 52 -11.75 7.78 12.39
C ALA A 52 -11.45 8.90 13.39
N ALA A 53 -11.10 10.10 12.90
CA ALA A 53 -10.84 11.28 13.73
C ALA A 53 -12.10 12.12 14.03
N LYS A 54 -13.27 11.70 13.51
CA LYS A 54 -14.58 12.26 13.83
C LYS A 54 -15.25 11.40 14.89
#